data_AF-A0A945PZK8-F1
#
_entry.id   AF-A0A945PZK8-F1
#
_cell.length_a   1.000
_cell.length_b   1.000
_cell.length_c   1.000
_cell.angle_alpha   90.00
_cell.angle_beta   90.00
_cell.angle_gamma   90.00
#
_symmetry.space_group_name_H-M   'P 1'
#
loop_
_entity.id
_entity.type
_entity.pdbx_description
1 polymer ?
#
loop_
_entity_poly.entity_id
_entity_poly.type
_entity_poly.pdbx_seq_one_letter_code
_entity_poly.pdbx_strand_id
1 'polypeptide(L)' 'NIVVMPQMFERSRLTITQEKFLRVSGTLQNFQGVIHVKADKIEVLDLRELPAAKSYDFH' A
#
# COMPACT_ATOMS: atom_id res chain seq x y z
N ASN A 1 -3.18 -7.02 -5.62
CA ASN A 1 -2.90 -7.79 -4.38
C ASN A 1 -1.58 -7.35 -3.78
N ILE A 2 -1.46 -7.36 -2.45
CA ILE A 2 -0.20 -7.02 -1.74
C ILE A 2 0.23 -8.24 -0.93
N VAL A 3 1.50 -8.60 -1.01
CA VAL A 3 2.10 -9.68 -0.22
C VAL A 3 3.04 -9.07 0.82
N VAL A 4 2.75 -9.35 2.09
CA VAL A 4 3.52 -8.87 3.24
C VAL A 4 4.25 -10.06 3.86
N MET A 5 5.59 -9.97 3.93
CA MET A 5 6.39 -11.02 4.58
C MET A 5 6.24 -10.97 6.11
N PRO A 6 6.28 -12.10 6.83
CA PRO A 6 6.03 -12.15 8.28
C PRO A 6 6.88 -11.19 9.10
N GLN A 7 8.19 -11.13 8.82
CA GLN A 7 9.11 -10.21 9.50
C GLN A 7 8.73 -8.73 9.32
N MET A 8 8.18 -8.37 8.16
CA MET A 8 7.76 -7.00 7.88
C MET A 8 6.41 -6.72 8.55
N PHE A 9 5.49 -7.69 8.53
CA PHE A 9 4.22 -7.58 9.23
C PHE A 9 4.45 -7.27 10.71
N GLU A 10 5.30 -8.03 11.41
CA GLU A 10 5.55 -7.80 12.83
C GLU A 10 6.17 -6.42 13.09
N ARG A 11 7.12 -5.99 12.24
CA ARG A 11 7.75 -4.66 12.37
C ARG A 11 6.74 -3.52 12.18
N SER A 12 5.75 -3.70 11.30
CA SER A 12 4.77 -2.67 10.93
C SER A 12 3.36 -2.96 11.45
N ARG A 13 3.22 -3.87 12.43
CA ARG A 13 1.94 -4.45 12.85
C ARG A 13 0.91 -3.39 13.27
N LEU A 14 1.35 -2.40 14.04
CA LEU A 14 0.46 -1.32 14.49
C LEU A 14 -0.03 -0.49 13.30
N THR A 15 0.89 -0.05 12.44
CA THR A 15 0.56 0.70 11.22
C THR A 15 -0.43 -0.09 10.35
N ILE A 16 -0.19 -1.38 10.13
CA ILE A 16 -1.04 -2.21 9.26
C ILE A 16 -2.45 -2.41 9.85
N THR A 17 -2.57 -2.54 11.17
CA THR A 17 -3.84 -2.91 11.82
C THR A 17 -4.65 -1.71 12.30
N GLN A 18 -4.02 -0.56 12.55
CA GLN A 18 -4.67 0.60 13.17
C GLN A 18 -4.93 1.74 12.18
N GLU A 19 -4.16 1.83 11.11
CA GLU A 19 -4.25 2.95 10.18
C GLU A 19 -5.23 2.66 9.05
N LYS A 20 -6.09 3.64 8.73
CA LYS A 20 -7.12 3.48 7.70
C LYS A 20 -6.56 3.47 6.29
N PHE A 21 -5.46 4.20 6.07
CA PHE A 21 -4.86 4.38 4.76
C PHE A 21 -3.36 4.14 4.82
N LEU A 22 -2.87 3.31 3.90
CA LEU A 22 -1.47 2.89 3.85
C LEU A 22 -0.90 3.17 2.48
N ARG A 23 0.33 3.70 2.46
CA ARG A 23 1.18 3.71 1.28
C ARG A 23 2.06 2.47 1.33
N VAL A 24 1.92 1.62 0.32
CA VAL A 24 2.73 0.40 0.18
C VAL A 24 3.58 0.52 -1.07
N SER A 25 4.87 0.26 -0.94
CA SER A 25 5.82 0.25 -2.04
C SER A 25 6.63 -1.03 -2.02
N GLY A 26 6.96 -1.53 -3.20
CA GLY A 26 7.82 -2.69 -3.35
C GLY A 26 7.78 -3.26 -4.76
N THR A 27 8.25 -4.49 -4.88
CA THR A 27 8.49 -5.11 -6.18
C THR A 27 7.19 -5.64 -6.81
N LEU A 28 6.94 -5.26 -8.07
CA LEU A 28 5.85 -5.80 -8.87
C LEU A 28 6.16 -7.25 -9.29
N GLN A 29 5.21 -8.15 -9.07
CA GLN A 29 5.30 -9.55 -9.46
C GLN A 29 4.08 -9.91 -10.29
N ASN A 30 4.32 -10.50 -11.47
CA ASN A 30 3.27 -11.14 -12.25
C ASN A 30 3.41 -12.65 -12.07
N PHE A 31 2.45 -13.27 -11.39
CA PHE A 31 2.41 -14.71 -11.20
C PHE A 31 1.10 -15.25 -11.73
N GLN A 32 1.18 -16.16 -12.70
CA GLN A 32 0.01 -16.77 -13.36
C GLN A 32 -1.02 -15.73 -13.88
N GLY A 33 -0.54 -14.60 -14.38
CA GLY A 33 -1.39 -13.52 -14.90
C GLY A 33 -1.96 -12.58 -13.84
N VAL A 34 -1.66 -12.80 -12.56
CA VAL A 34 -2.08 -11.93 -11.46
C VAL A 34 -0.94 -11.01 -11.04
N ILE A 35 -1.24 -9.72 -10.93
CA ILE A 35 -0.30 -8.70 -10.47
C ILE A 35 -0.36 -8.59 -8.93
N HIS A 36 0.80 -8.83 -8.32
CA HIS A 36 1.04 -8.67 -6.89
C HIS A 36 2.13 -7.63 -6.67
N VAL A 37 2.07 -6.92 -5.54
CA VAL A 37 3.19 -6.13 -5.03
C VAL A 37 3.74 -6.84 -3.80
N LYS A 38 4.99 -7.27 -3.86
CA LYS A 38 5.72 -7.72 -2.67
C LYS A 38 6.17 -6.48 -1.91
N ALA A 39 5.62 -6.29 -0.72
CA ALA A 39 5.81 -5.06 0.04
C ALA A 39 7.20 -5.01 0.69
N ASP A 40 7.95 -3.96 0.38
CA ASP A 40 9.27 -3.66 0.95
C ASP A 40 9.17 -2.51 1.98
N LYS A 41 8.21 -1.59 1.78
CA LYS A 41 7.90 -0.48 2.69
C LYS A 41 6.39 -0.32 2.86
N ILE A 42 5.97 -0.14 4.12
CA ILE A 42 4.60 0.21 4.49
C ILE A 42 4.66 1.40 5.44
N GLU A 43 3.88 2.43 5.15
CA GLU A 43 3.77 3.65 5.95
C GLU A 43 2.34 4.19 5.91
N VAL A 44 1.99 5.03 6.88
CA VAL A 44 0.70 5.73 6.90
C VAL A 44 0.63 6.65 5.69
N LEU A 45 -0.50 6.62 4.99
CA LEU A 45 -0.77 7.63 3.96
C LEU A 45 -1.37 8.87 4.64
N ASP A 46 -0.56 9.91 4.84
CA ASP A 46 -1.06 11.18 5.36
C ASP A 46 -1.89 11.88 4.28
N LEU A 47 -3.21 11.88 4.48
CA LEU A 47 -4.15 12.48 3.54
C LEU A 47 -4.00 14.01 3.43
N ARG A 48 -3.35 14.66 4.39
CA ARG A 48 -3.08 16.11 4.35
C ARG A 48 -2.01 16.47 3.33
N GLU A 49 -1.16 15.51 2.98
CA GLU A 49 -0.13 15.68 1.94
C GLU A 49 -0.65 15.34 0.54
N LEU A 50 -1.88 14.82 0.43
CA LEU A 50 -2.49 14.54 -0.87
C LEU A 50 -2.94 15.85 -1.52
N PRO A 51 -2.71 16.01 -2.84
CA PRO A 51 -3.33 17.10 -3.58
C PRO A 51 -4.84 17.06 -3.37
N ALA A 52 -5.47 18.24 -3.20
CA ALA A 52 -6.92 18.35 -3.16
C ALA A 52 -7.52 17.55 -4.33
N ALA A 53 -8.48 16.67 -4.02
CA ALA A 53 -9.05 15.74 -4.98
C ALA A 53 -9.49 16.51 -6.24
N LYS A 54 -8.75 16.36 -7.33
CA LYS A 54 -9.19 16.83 -8.64
C LYS A 54 -10.30 15.89 -9.06
N SER A 55 -11.51 16.41 -9.14
CA SER A 55 -12.63 15.68 -9.75
C SER A 55 -12.22 15.31 -11.16
N TYR A 56 -11.94 14.03 -11.39
CA TYR A 56 -11.72 13.51 -12.73
C TYR A 56 -13.11 13.24 -13.32
N ASP A 57 -13.52 14.10 -14.25
CA ASP A 57 -14.71 13.87 -15.07
C ASP A 57 -14.39 12.68 -16.00
N PHE A 58 -14.96 11.51 -15.70
CA PHE A 58 -14.89 10.35 -16.60
C PHE A 58 -16.07 10.46 -17.58
N HIS A 59 -15.83 10.97 -18.80
CA HIS A 59 -16.78 10.99 -19.93
C HIS A 59 -16.62 9.74 -20.80
#